data_AF-A0A2K1L169-F1
#
_entry.id   AF-A0A2K1L169-F1
#
_cell.length_a   1.000
_cell.length_b   1.000
_cell.length_c   1.000
_cell.angle_alpha   90.00
_cell.angle_beta   90.00
_cell.angle_gamma   90.00
#
_symmetry.space_group_name_H-M   'P 1'
#
loop_
_entity.id
_entity.type
_entity.pdbx_description
1 polymer ?
#
loop_
_entity_poly.entity_id
_entity_poly.type
_entity_poly.pdbx_seq_one_letter_code
_entity_poly.pdbx_strand_id
1 'polypeptide(L)' 'SDLSNVISLITLDVCKYLSLTLLPNKLGNLISLTTFTISESFHLISLPNKLHNLIFLTSFEM' A
#
# COMPACT_ATOMS: atom_id res chain seq x y z
N SER A 1 -17.22 -18.00 7.86
CA SER A 1 -17.72 -17.07 6.83
C SER A 1 -16.53 -16.26 6.34
N ASP A 2 -15.81 -16.83 5.39
CA ASP A 2 -14.71 -16.16 4.69
C ASP A 2 -15.27 -14.99 3.91
N LEU A 3 -15.25 -13.81 4.53
CA LEU A 3 -15.29 -12.56 3.80
C LEU A 3 -13.87 -12.34 3.27
N SER A 4 -13.49 -13.15 2.28
CA SER A 4 -12.44 -12.80 1.33
C SER A 4 -12.92 -11.54 0.65
N ASN A 5 -12.68 -10.42 1.32
CA ASN A 5 -13.04 -9.09 0.89
C ASN A 5 -12.06 -8.77 -0.23
N VAL A 6 -12.37 -9.24 -1.43
CA VAL A 6 -11.66 -8.89 -2.66
C VAL A 6 -12.03 -7.43 -2.96
N ILE A 7 -11.55 -6.53 -2.11
CA ILE A 7 -11.49 -5.12 -2.43
C ILE A 7 -10.46 -5.05 -3.54
N SER A 8 -10.94 -4.98 -4.78
CA SER A 8 -10.13 -4.70 -5.96
C SER A 8 -9.71 -3.24 -5.91
N LEU A 9 -8.77 -2.92 -5.04
CA LEU A 9 -8.18 -1.60 -4.97
C LEU A 9 -7.13 -1.51 -6.08
N ILE A 10 -7.42 -0.70 -7.10
CA ILE A 10 -6.53 -0.48 -8.25
C ILE A 10 -5.48 0.59 -7.91
N THR A 11 -5.90 1.61 -7.15
CA THR A 11 -5.06 2.74 -6.76
C THR A 11 -5.14 2.95 -5.24
N LEU A 12 -3.98 3.09 -4.60
CA LEU A 12 -3.84 3.48 -3.21
C LEU A 12 -3.05 4.78 -3.15
N ASP A 13 -3.64 5.80 -2.54
CA ASP A 13 -2.99 7.07 -2.26
C ASP A 13 -2.92 7.29 -0.75
N VAL A 14 -1.69 7.44 -0.24
CA VAL A 14 -1.40 7.74 1.16
C VAL A 14 -0.87 9.16 1.25
N CYS A 15 -1.78 10.11 1.46
CA CYS A 15 -1.47 11.53 1.64
C CYS A 15 -1.44 11.94 3.11
N LYS A 16 -0.50 12.82 3.48
CA LYS A 16 -0.54 13.67 4.70
C LYS A 16 -0.69 12.92 6.02
N TYR A 17 0.21 11.98 6.30
CA TYR A 17 0.35 11.45 7.65
C TYR A 17 1.71 11.80 8.24
N LEU A 18 1.76 12.93 8.96
CA LEU A 18 2.93 13.36 9.71
C LEU A 18 3.36 12.34 10.77
N SER A 19 2.46 11.47 11.22
CA SER A 19 2.76 10.42 12.21
C SER A 19 2.97 9.04 11.61
N LEU A 20 2.86 8.87 10.29
CA LEU A 20 3.01 7.55 9.67
C LEU A 20 4.48 7.20 9.56
N THR A 21 4.94 6.34 10.48
CA THR A 21 6.31 5.84 10.51
C THR A 21 6.49 4.55 9.74
N LEU A 22 5.43 3.74 9.65
CA LEU A 22 5.41 2.41 9.02
C LEU A 22 4.08 2.14 8.33
N LEU A 23 4.14 1.47 7.18
CA LEU A 23 2.96 0.93 6.49
C LEU A 23 2.65 -0.51 6.96
N PRO A 24 1.37 -0.91 6.96
CA PRO A 24 0.97 -2.23 7.44
C PRO A 24 1.35 -3.36 6.47
N ASN A 25 1.82 -4.49 7.00
CA ASN A 25 2.10 -5.69 6.19
C ASN A 25 0.86 -6.26 5.47
N LYS A 26 -0.36 -5.89 5.90
CA LYS A 26 -1.61 -6.25 5.23
C LYS A 26 -1.75 -5.60 3.84
N LEU A 27 -0.93 -4.59 3.52
CA LEU A 27 -0.92 -3.96 2.20
C LEU A 27 -0.58 -4.97 1.09
N GLY A 28 0.25 -5.97 1.39
CA GLY A 28 0.52 -7.11 0.50
C GLY A 28 -0.68 -8.04 0.24
N ASN A 29 -1.84 -7.80 0.85
CA ASN A 29 -3.09 -8.50 0.51
C ASN A 29 -3.86 -7.79 -0.61
N LEU A 30 -3.46 -6.58 -1.00
CA LEU A 30 -4.04 -5.82 -2.10
C LEU A 30 -3.49 -6.32 -3.43
N ILE A 31 -3.69 -7.61 -3.72
CA ILE A 31 -3.09 -8.25 -4.90
C ILE A 31 -3.42 -7.52 -6.21
N SER A 32 -4.61 -6.90 -6.30
CA SER A 32 -5.08 -6.16 -7.48
C SER A 32 -4.53 -4.73 -7.62
N LEU A 33 -3.65 -4.30 -6.72
CA LEU A 33 -3.11 -2.93 -6.73
C LEU A 33 -2.19 -2.71 -7.91
N THR A 34 -2.48 -1.71 -8.74
CA THR A 34 -1.67 -1.33 -9.90
C THR A 34 -0.90 -0.04 -9.65
N THR A 35 -1.44 0.85 -8.82
CA THR A 35 -0.84 2.15 -8.52
C THR A 35 -0.78 2.37 -7.02
N PHE A 36 0.41 2.71 -6.52
CA PHE A 36 0.60 3.06 -5.11
C PHE A 36 1.38 4.37 -5.00
N THR A 37 0.73 5.41 -4.48
CA THR A 37 1.35 6.72 -4.27
C THR A 37 1.38 7.03 -2.78
N ILE A 38 2.51 7.54 -2.31
CA ILE A 38 2.70 8.11 -0.98
C ILE A 38 3.06 9.57 -1.20
N SER A 39 2.39 10.49 -0.51
CA SER A 39 2.67 11.92 -0.65
C SER A 39 2.64 12.59 0.71
N GLU A 40 3.54 13.56 0.91
CA GLU A 40 3.61 14.37 2.13
C GLU A 40 3.73 13.54 3.43
N SER A 41 4.36 12.35 3.35
CA SER A 41 4.60 11.44 4.49
C SER A 41 6.05 11.54 4.96
N PHE A 42 6.38 12.63 5.67
CA PHE A 42 7.75 13.00 6.04
C PHE A 42 8.43 12.05 7.05
N HIS A 43 7.67 11.20 7.72
CA HIS A 43 8.16 10.32 8.79
C HIS A 43 8.19 8.85 8.42
N LEU A 44 7.86 8.47 7.18
CA LEU A 44 7.85 7.06 6.78
C LEU A 44 9.29 6.54 6.67
N ILE A 45 9.67 5.63 7.58
CA ILE A 45 11.05 5.13 7.68
C ILE A 45 11.25 3.90 6.79
N SER A 46 10.20 3.10 6.59
CA SER A 46 10.31 1.88 5.79
C SER A 46 9.00 1.42 5.17
N LEU A 47 9.16 0.66 4.10
CA LEU A 47 8.09 -0.03 3.38
C LEU A 47 7.82 -1.41 3.98
N PRO A 48 6.60 -1.97 3.82
CA PRO A 48 6.27 -3.28 4.37
C PRO A 48 6.98 -4.39 3.62
N ASN A 49 7.41 -5.43 4.34
CA ASN A 49 8.17 -6.54 3.77
C ASN A 49 7.36 -7.43 2.79
N LYS A 50 6.04 -7.29 2.76
CA LYS A 50 5.12 -8.00 1.86
C LYS A 50 4.76 -7.25 0.58
N LEU A 51 5.47 -6.17 0.20
CA LEU A 51 5.23 -5.51 -1.09
C LEU A 51 5.47 -6.42 -2.30
N HIS A 52 6.31 -7.46 -2.15
CA HIS A 52 6.53 -8.46 -3.20
C HIS A 52 5.25 -9.24 -3.59
N ASN A 53 4.19 -9.20 -2.77
CA ASN A 53 2.90 -9.81 -3.10
C ASN A 53 2.06 -8.96 -4.08
N LEU A 54 2.44 -7.71 -4.34
CA LEU A 54 1.75 -6.81 -5.26
C LEU A 54 2.17 -7.09 -6.70
N ILE A 55 1.85 -8.28 -7.20
CA ILE A 55 2.30 -8.77 -8.52
C ILE A 55 1.79 -7.93 -9.70
N PHE A 56 0.74 -7.13 -9.50
CA PHE A 56 0.15 -6.25 -10.51
C PHE A 56 0.56 -4.79 -10.37
N LEU A 57 1.44 -4.44 -9.43
CA LEU A 57 1.88 -3.06 -9.23
C LEU A 57 2.74 -2.61 -10.41
N THR A 58 2.25 -1.62 -11.17
CA THR A 58 2.92 -1.07 -12.34
C THR A 58 3.46 0.34 -12.09
N SER A 59 2.96 1.03 -11.06
CA SER A 59 3.38 2.37 -10.70
C SER A 59 3.50 2.52 -9.19
N PHE A 60 4.65 2.98 -8.72
CA PHE A 60 4.94 3.30 -7.32
C PHE A 60 5.63 4.66 -7.24
N GLU A 61 5.06 5.58 -6.46
CA GLU A 61 5.57 6.94 -6.25
C GLU A 61 5.56 7.26 -4.74
N MET A 62 6.59 7.95 -4.25
CA MET A 62 6.76 8.30 -2.83
C MET A 62 7.38 9.69 -2.69
#